data_AF-A0A1F9K0C9-F1
#
_entry.id   AF-A0A1F9K0C9-F1
#
_cell.length_a   1.000
_cell.length_b   1.000
_cell.length_c   1.000
_cell.angle_alpha   90.00
_cell.angle_beta   90.00
_cell.angle_gamma   90.00
#
_symmetry.space_group_name_H-M   'P 1'
#
loop_
_entity.id
_entity.type
_entity.pdbx_description
1 polymer ?
#
loop_
_entity_poly.entity_id
_entity_poly.type
_entity_poly.pdbx_seq_one_letter_code
_entity_poly.pdbx_strand_id
1 'polypeptide(L)' 'IRYWTRQNLGFPPEAPIVVKEVPCVKPGCPPIETALMVFLKGEPPRLYKIQRTINDVTFDDVYNLIENPLPCC' A
#
# COMPACT_ATOMS: atom_id res chain seq x y z
N ILE A 1 -4.09 -6.12 6.34
CA ILE A 1 -3.15 -5.23 5.60
C ILE A 1 -1.68 -5.49 5.92
N ARG A 2 -1.10 -4.99 7.03
CA ARG A 2 0.37 -5.07 7.30
C ARG A 2 0.97 -6.49 7.16
N TYR A 3 0.26 -7.49 7.65
CA TYR A 3 0.67 -8.89 7.53
C TYR A 3 0.77 -9.33 6.06
N TRP A 4 -0.27 -9.10 5.26
CA TRP A 4 -0.27 -9.40 3.82
C TRP A 4 0.81 -8.63 3.08
N THR A 5 1.01 -7.35 3.40
CA THR A 5 2.07 -6.53 2.79
C THR A 5 3.45 -7.15 3.03
N ARG A 6 3.72 -7.66 4.25
CA ARG A 6 5.00 -8.35 4.53
C ARG A 6 5.14 -9.65 3.75
N GLN A 7 4.13 -10.51 3.83
CA GLN A 7 4.19 -11.85 3.24
C GLN A 7 4.20 -11.79 1.71
N ASN A 8 3.30 -11.02 1.11
CA ASN A 8 3.10 -10.98 -0.34
C ASN A 8 4.23 -10.21 -1.05
N LEU A 9 4.77 -9.14 -0.45
CA LEU A 9 5.81 -8.31 -1.07
C LEU A 9 7.23 -8.65 -0.60
N GLY A 10 7.38 -9.69 0.24
CA GLY A 10 8.69 -10.20 0.68
C GLY A 10 9.49 -9.24 1.57
N PHE A 11 8.83 -8.43 2.39
CA PHE A 11 9.52 -7.51 3.27
C PHE A 11 9.98 -8.17 4.57
N PRO A 12 11.16 -7.78 5.11
CA PRO A 12 11.66 -8.35 6.34
C PRO A 12 10.75 -7.97 7.52
N PRO A 13 10.68 -8.82 8.57
CA PRO A 13 9.75 -8.64 9.69
C PRO A 13 9.99 -7.33 10.46
N GLU A 14 11.23 -6.88 10.52
CA GLU A 14 11.66 -5.63 11.16
C GLU A 14 11.36 -4.38 10.34
N ALA A 15 11.00 -4.50 9.05
CA ALA A 15 10.65 -3.34 8.23
C ALA A 15 9.41 -2.64 8.82
N PRO A 16 9.52 -1.35 9.19
CA PRO A 16 8.36 -0.57 9.60
C PRO A 16 7.40 -0.40 8.41
N ILE A 17 6.13 -0.71 8.65
CA ILE A 17 5.05 -0.54 7.67
C ILE A 17 4.02 0.42 8.23
N VAL A 18 3.93 1.58 7.58
CA VAL A 18 2.93 2.60 7.88
C VAL A 18 1.77 2.44 6.91
N VAL A 19 0.55 2.40 7.45
CA VAL A 19 -0.69 2.32 6.68
C VAL A 19 -1.51 3.54 7.05
N LYS A 20 -1.91 4.35 6.06
CA LYS A 20 -2.72 5.55 6.28
C LYS A 20 -3.68 5.78 5.13
N GLU A 21 -4.83 6.36 5.45
CA GLU A 21 -5.71 6.94 4.43
C GLU A 21 -5.17 8.29 4.00
N VAL A 22 -5.21 8.54 2.70
CA VAL A 22 -4.84 9.82 2.09
C VAL A 22 -5.89 10.21 1.06
N PRO A 23 -6.15 11.50 0.86
CA PRO A 23 -7.06 11.94 -0.18
C PRO A 23 -6.49 11.59 -1.57
N CYS A 24 -7.32 10.99 -2.43
CA CYS A 24 -6.96 10.83 -3.84
C CYS A 24 -7.41 12.07 -4.60
N VAL A 25 -6.47 12.85 -5.13
CA VAL A 25 -6.75 14.13 -5.80
C VAL A 25 -7.00 13.98 -7.31
N LYS A 26 -7.05 12.75 -7.84
CA LYS A 26 -7.21 12.49 -9.28
C LYS A 26 -8.69 12.33 -9.69
N PRO A 27 -9.11 12.88 -10.84
CA PRO A 27 -10.46 12.64 -11.39
C PRO A 27 -10.70 11.15 -11.62
N GLY A 28 -11.87 10.65 -11.20
CA GLY A 28 -12.26 9.25 -11.40
C GLY A 28 -11.79 8.26 -10.33
N CYS A 29 -11.04 8.71 -9.32
CA CYS A 29 -10.66 7.88 -8.17
C CYS A 29 -11.61 8.11 -6.97
N PRO A 30 -11.73 7.14 -6.05
CA PRO A 30 -12.41 7.37 -4.78
C PRO A 30 -11.76 8.54 -4.02
N PRO A 31 -12.51 9.33 -3.25
CA PRO A 31 -11.98 10.51 -2.56
C PRO A 31 -10.86 10.16 -1.56
N ILE A 32 -10.82 8.91 -1.09
CA ILE A 32 -9.84 8.40 -0.12
C ILE A 32 -9.21 7.13 -0.69
N GLU A 33 -7.88 7.05 -0.59
CA GLU A 33 -7.09 5.88 -0.91
C GLU A 33 -6.22 5.48 0.29
N THR A 34 -5.84 4.20 0.36
CA THR A 34 -4.93 3.68 1.38
C THR A 34 -3.51 3.68 0.86
N ALA A 35 -2.63 4.42 1.52
CA ALA A 35 -1.20 4.42 1.27
C ALA A 35 -0.46 3.47 2.23
N LEU A 36 0.41 2.63 1.68
CA LEU A 36 1.33 1.76 2.42
C LEU A 36 2.74 2.27 2.19
N MET A 37 3.45 2.60 3.27
CA MET A 37 4.86 3.01 3.22
C MET A 37 5.70 1.99 3.98
N VAL A 38 6.68 1.41 3.29
CA VAL A 38 7.62 0.45 3.86
C VAL A 38 9.00 1.08 3.92
N PHE A 39 9.58 1.09 5.12
CA PHE A 39 10.90 1.68 5.36
C PHE A 39 11.94 0.58 5.42
N LEU A 40 12.82 0.54 4.42
CA LEU A 40 13.95 -0.38 4.39
C LEU A 40 15.22 0.36 4.82
N LYS A 41 16.11 -0.34 5.53
CA LYS A 41 17.34 0.25 6.05
C LYS A 41 18.26 0.62 4.88
N GLY A 42 18.56 1.91 4.74
CA GLY A 42 19.48 2.41 3.70
C GLY A 42 18.83 2.62 2.33
N GLU A 43 17.51 2.47 2.21
CA GLU A 43 16.75 2.72 0.98
C GLU A 43 15.70 3.81 1.19
N PRO A 44 15.29 4.54 0.13
CA PRO A 44 14.12 5.40 0.21
C PRO A 44 12.85 4.58 0.54
N PRO A 45 11.86 5.18 1.23
CA PRO A 45 10.62 4.48 1.56
C PRO A 45 9.91 4.00 0.30
N ARG A 46 9.47 2.73 0.30
CA ARG A 46 8.65 2.18 -0.78
C ARG A 46 7.20 2.53 -0.53
N LEU A 47 6.59 3.23 -1.48
CA LEU A 47 5.20 3.67 -1.42
C LEU A 47 4.33 2.79 -2.33
N TYR A 48 3.25 2.29 -1.77
CA TYR A 48 2.20 1.60 -2.49
C TYR A 48 0.86 2.28 -2.21
N LYS A 49 -0.06 2.20 -3.17
CA LYS A 49 -1.38 2.82 -3.06
C LYS A 49 -2.48 1.85 -3.46
N ILE A 50 -3.55 1.83 -2.69
CA ILE A 50 -4.76 1.05 -2.96
C ILE A 50 -5.93 2.02 -2.98
N GLN A 51 -6.72 2.04 -4.05
CA GLN A 51 -7.86 2.93 -4.25
C GLN A 51 -9.09 2.49 -3.45
N ARG A 52 -8.91 2.31 -2.14
CA ARG A 52 -9.94 1.92 -1.18
C ARG A 52 -9.64 2.54 0.18
N THR A 53 -10.67 2.69 1.00
CA THR A 53 -10.51 3.02 2.43
C THR A 53 -9.82 1.87 3.14
N ILE A 54 -9.18 2.10 4.29
CA ILE A 54 -8.48 1.05 5.06
C ILE A 54 -9.42 -0.10 5.41
N ASN A 55 -10.70 0.19 5.67
CA ASN A 55 -11.69 -0.81 6.04
C ASN A 55 -12.12 -1.68 4.84
N ASP A 56 -11.99 -1.17 3.62
CA ASP A 56 -12.39 -1.86 2.39
C ASP A 56 -11.22 -2.60 1.71
N VAL A 57 -10.00 -2.48 2.23
CA VAL A 57 -8.82 -3.17 1.70
C VAL A 57 -8.93 -4.67 1.94
N THR A 58 -8.94 -5.42 0.85
CA THR A 58 -8.98 -6.88 0.84
C THR A 58 -7.58 -7.50 0.69
N PHE A 59 -7.50 -8.82 0.81
CA PHE A 59 -6.28 -9.56 0.49
C PHE A 59 -5.88 -9.36 -0.97
N ASP A 60 -6.84 -9.47 -1.90
CA ASP A 60 -6.59 -9.36 -3.35
C ASP A 60 -6.04 -7.98 -3.72
N ASP A 61 -6.53 -6.91 -3.07
CA ASP A 61 -5.98 -5.57 -3.28
C ASP A 61 -4.49 -5.49 -2.93
N VAL A 62 -4.07 -6.16 -1.84
CA VAL A 62 -2.65 -6.20 -1.44
C VAL A 62 -1.85 -7.17 -2.30
N TYR A 63 -2.44 -8.26 -2.76
CA TYR A 63 -1.81 -9.20 -3.69
C TYR A 63 -1.53 -8.55 -5.05
N ASN A 64 -2.47 -7.75 -5.56
CA ASN A 64 -2.33 -7.02 -6.82
C ASN A 64 -1.17 -6.01 -6.80
N LEU A 65 -0.70 -5.58 -5.62
CA LEU A 65 0.48 -4.71 -5.51
C LEU A 65 1.79 -5.39 -5.95
N ILE A 66 1.81 -6.72 -6.06
CA ILE A 66 2.95 -7.46 -6.62
C ILE A 66 3.15 -7.09 -8.09
N GLU A 67 2.05 -7.08 -8.86
CA GLU A 67 2.08 -6.81 -10.30
C GLU A 67 1.96 -5.31 -10.61
N ASN A 68 1.19 -4.59 -9.78
CA ASN A 68 0.89 -3.19 -10.00
C ASN A 68 1.05 -2.41 -8.69
N PRO A 69 2.28 -2.03 -8.30
CA PRO A 69 2.55 -1.42 -7.00
C PRO A 69 1.91 -0.03 -6.83
N LEU A 70 1.53 0.60 -7.94
CA LEU A 70 0.87 1.90 -8.01
C LEU A 70 -0.23 1.86 -9.09
N PRO A 71 -1.35 1.17 -8.83
CA PRO A 71 -2.34 0.87 -9.87
C PRO A 71 -3.06 2.10 -10.42
N CYS A 72 -2.94 3.24 -9.75
CA CYS A 72 -3.25 4.54 -10.29
C CYS A 72 -2.29 5.60 -9.74
N CYS A 73 -1.00 5.50 -10.05
CA CYS A 73 -0.05 6.62 -10.03
C CYS A 73 1.12 6.32 -10.96
#